data_AF-A0A101XFL6-F1
#
_entry.id   AF-A0A101XFL6-F1
#
_cell.length_a   1.000
_cell.length_b   1.000
_cell.length_c   1.000
_cell.angle_alpha   90.00
_cell.angle_beta   90.00
_cell.angle_gamma   90.00
#
_symmetry.space_group_name_H-M   'P 1'
#
loop_
_entity.id
_entity.type
_entity.pdbx_description
1 polymer ?
#
loop_
_entity_poly.entity_id
_entity_poly.type
_entity_poly.pdbx_seq_one_letter_code
_entity_poly.pdbx_strand_id
1 'polypeptide(L)'
;MNANGVDNGYILINPGADLALLRTPIAVALAYSSVLWYIAPVTGVIIQVSRYLLAFSMDRVLPEFFSYVHPRTHSPIAAHLFDLAVTVTLMYILALTPFSAALSYAIDLDALILLVFTFIASVLLALVMYIRGVVKLNANRPLLTALTAIYLVFLLVFAYYWLTQPQYYLSITGNPIQLLAESAVIFVAGLLVFALASYIRGRQGIPLSLVYEEIPPE
;
A
#
# COMPACT_ATOMS: atom_id res chain seq x y z
N MET A 1 20.90 30.49 -11.59
CA MET A 1 19.58 30.73 -10.98
C MET A 1 19.32 32.23 -11.08
N ASN A 2 18.37 32.66 -11.90
CA ASN A 2 17.93 34.07 -11.94
C ASN A 2 16.79 34.26 -10.94
N ALA A 3 16.68 35.47 -10.40
CA ALA A 3 15.80 35.87 -9.30
C ALA A 3 14.29 35.85 -9.62
N ASN A 4 13.88 35.40 -10.80
CA ASN A 4 12.49 35.27 -11.22
C ASN A 4 12.26 33.82 -11.67
N GLY A 5 11.87 32.97 -10.73
CA GLY A 5 11.76 31.52 -10.91
C GLY A 5 11.12 31.07 -12.23
N VAL A 6 11.79 30.09 -12.85
CA VAL A 6 11.31 29.12 -13.85
C VAL A 6 10.84 29.73 -15.18
N ASP A 7 11.75 29.76 -16.17
CA ASP A 7 11.41 30.22 -17.52
C ASP A 7 12.18 29.44 -18.60
N ASN A 8 12.02 28.11 -18.66
CA ASN A 8 12.63 27.31 -19.75
C ASN A 8 11.90 26.00 -20.08
N GLY A 9 10.58 25.91 -19.91
CA GLY A 9 9.80 24.77 -20.44
C GLY A 9 10.19 23.38 -19.91
N TYR A 10 11.02 23.31 -18.87
CA TYR A 10 11.34 22.07 -18.18
C TYR A 10 10.15 21.69 -17.31
N ILE A 11 9.30 20.83 -17.86
CA ILE A 11 8.33 20.08 -17.05
C ILE A 11 9.17 19.25 -16.08
N LEU A 12 9.00 19.49 -14.78
CA LEU A 12 9.63 18.69 -13.72
C LEU A 12 8.98 17.30 -13.75
N ILE A 13 9.60 16.35 -14.45
CA ILE A 13 9.06 14.99 -14.62
C ILE A 13 9.54 14.08 -13.49
N ASN A 14 10.72 14.35 -12.91
CA ASN A 14 11.24 13.59 -11.78
C ASN A 14 12.25 14.45 -10.98
N PRO A 15 11.94 14.82 -9.72
CA PRO A 15 12.81 15.65 -8.90
C PRO A 15 14.25 15.14 -8.80
N GLY A 16 14.45 13.81 -8.79
CA GLY A 16 15.77 13.18 -8.78
C GLY A 16 16.53 13.36 -10.09
N ALA A 17 15.89 13.13 -11.24
CA ALA A 17 16.53 13.32 -12.55
C ALA A 17 16.84 14.80 -12.83
N ASP A 18 15.96 15.70 -12.41
CA ASP A 18 16.12 17.14 -12.57
C ASP A 18 17.26 17.69 -11.70
N LEU A 19 17.50 17.11 -10.52
CA LEU A 19 18.66 17.41 -9.67
C LEU A 19 19.98 17.03 -10.37
N ALA A 20 20.03 15.94 -11.14
CA ALA A 20 21.24 15.55 -11.87
C ALA A 20 21.70 16.61 -12.90
N LEU A 21 20.78 17.46 -13.38
CA LEU A 21 21.09 18.56 -14.30
C LEU A 21 21.88 19.69 -13.65
N LEU A 22 21.88 19.80 -12.31
CA LEU A 22 22.65 20.81 -11.58
C LEU A 22 24.16 20.52 -11.59
N ARG A 23 24.59 19.35 -12.08
CA ARG A 23 26.00 18.91 -12.21
C ARG A 23 26.85 19.06 -10.95
N THR A 24 26.25 19.20 -9.78
CA THR A 24 26.97 19.17 -8.50
C THR A 24 27.06 17.72 -8.00
N PRO A 25 28.18 17.33 -7.36
CA PRO A 25 28.33 15.97 -6.83
C PRO A 25 27.18 15.55 -5.90
N ILE A 26 26.68 16.49 -5.11
CA ILE A 26 25.55 16.26 -4.18
C ILE A 26 24.25 16.01 -4.94
N ALA A 27 23.94 16.80 -5.97
CA ALA A 27 22.71 16.63 -6.72
C ALA A 27 22.70 15.32 -7.52
N VAL A 28 23.87 14.91 -8.04
CA VAL A 28 24.06 13.59 -8.66
C VAL A 28 23.87 12.47 -7.63
N ALA A 29 24.45 12.59 -6.43
CA ALA A 29 24.26 11.59 -5.38
C ALA A 29 22.78 11.46 -4.96
N LEU A 30 22.06 12.57 -4.83
CA LEU A 30 20.63 12.58 -4.52
C LEU A 30 19.80 11.94 -5.64
N ALA A 31 20.10 12.25 -6.90
CA ALA A 31 19.47 11.65 -8.07
C ALA A 31 19.58 10.12 -8.05
N TYR A 32 20.80 9.59 -7.93
CA TYR A 32 21.03 8.15 -7.90
C TYR A 32 20.44 7.48 -6.65
N SER A 33 20.48 8.15 -5.50
CA SER A 33 19.88 7.64 -4.26
C SER A 33 18.37 7.47 -4.39
N SER A 34 17.69 8.39 -5.08
CA SER A 34 16.24 8.29 -5.33
C SER A 34 15.86 7.10 -6.21
N VAL A 35 16.72 6.73 -7.17
CA VAL A 35 16.51 5.55 -8.01
C VAL A 35 16.76 4.27 -7.22
N LEU A 36 17.82 4.23 -6.41
CA LEU A 36 18.13 3.08 -5.56
C LEU A 36 17.06 2.82 -4.49
N TRP A 37 16.33 3.86 -4.07
CA TRP A 37 15.20 3.71 -3.15
C TRP A 37 14.18 2.68 -3.64
N TYR A 38 13.92 2.59 -4.95
CA TYR A 38 12.97 1.63 -5.51
C TYR A 38 13.38 0.16 -5.36
N ILE A 39 14.65 -0.14 -5.06
CA ILE A 39 15.10 -1.52 -4.77
C ILE A 39 14.54 -1.99 -3.43
N ALA A 40 14.44 -1.09 -2.43
CA ALA A 40 13.96 -1.43 -1.09
C ALA A 40 12.52 -1.99 -1.08
N PRO A 41 11.50 -1.32 -1.64
CA PRO A 41 10.14 -1.84 -1.64
C PRO A 41 10.00 -3.12 -2.46
N VAL A 42 10.77 -3.29 -3.55
CA VAL A 42 10.75 -4.52 -4.36
C VAL A 42 11.06 -5.76 -3.51
N THR A 43 12.06 -5.69 -2.63
CA THR A 43 12.39 -6.82 -1.74
C THR A 43 11.30 -7.14 -0.72
N GLY A 44 10.64 -6.11 -0.17
CA GLY A 44 9.58 -6.28 0.82
C GLY A 44 8.27 -6.77 0.20
N VAL A 45 7.84 -6.11 -0.87
CA VAL A 45 6.52 -6.31 -1.48
C VAL A 45 6.42 -7.66 -2.17
N ILE A 46 7.44 -8.10 -2.92
CA ILE A 46 7.42 -9.41 -3.60
C ILE A 46 7.24 -10.55 -2.60
N ILE A 47 7.94 -10.48 -1.47
CA ILE A 47 7.82 -11.49 -0.41
C ILE A 47 6.45 -11.39 0.25
N GLN A 48 6.01 -10.17 0.56
CA GLN A 48 4.75 -9.91 1.27
C GLN A 48 3.53 -10.41 0.47
N VAL A 49 3.44 -10.10 -0.82
CA VAL A 49 2.31 -10.53 -1.69
C VAL A 49 2.22 -12.05 -1.73
N SER A 50 3.35 -12.73 -1.92
CA SER A 50 3.37 -14.20 -1.97
C SER A 50 2.91 -14.86 -0.67
N ARG A 51 3.23 -14.26 0.49
CA ARG A 51 2.79 -14.73 1.81
C ARG A 51 1.29 -14.51 2.02
N TYR A 52 0.74 -13.41 1.54
CA TYR A 52 -0.71 -13.17 1.61
C TYR A 52 -1.49 -14.15 0.74
N LEU A 53 -1.04 -14.40 -0.49
CA LEU A 53 -1.67 -15.39 -1.37
C LEU A 53 -1.61 -16.81 -0.78
N LEU A 54 -0.45 -17.19 -0.22
CA LEU A 54 -0.25 -18.43 0.50
C LEU A 54 -1.22 -18.54 1.69
N ALA A 55 -1.29 -17.53 2.55
CA ALA A 55 -2.18 -17.53 3.72
C ALA A 55 -3.66 -17.62 3.32
N PHE A 56 -4.12 -16.80 2.38
CA PHE A 56 -5.52 -16.85 1.92
C PHE A 56 -5.88 -18.17 1.23
N SER A 57 -4.91 -18.86 0.64
CA SER A 57 -5.14 -20.20 0.10
C SER A 57 -5.24 -21.28 1.18
N MET A 58 -4.47 -21.15 2.27
CA MET A 58 -4.59 -22.02 3.45
C MET A 58 -5.96 -21.85 4.13
N ASP A 59 -6.47 -20.62 4.17
CA ASP A 59 -7.82 -20.29 4.64
C ASP A 59 -8.93 -20.72 3.66
N ARG A 60 -8.59 -21.33 2.51
CA ARG A 60 -9.50 -21.75 1.44
C ARG A 60 -10.29 -20.61 0.76
N VAL A 61 -9.89 -19.36 1.00
CA VAL A 61 -10.43 -18.16 0.32
C VAL A 61 -9.96 -18.13 -1.13
N LEU A 62 -8.67 -18.43 -1.35
CA LEU A 62 -8.09 -18.56 -2.70
C LEU A 62 -7.95 -20.02 -3.12
N PRO A 63 -7.74 -20.29 -4.42
CA PRO A 63 -7.45 -21.63 -4.92
C PRO A 63 -6.23 -22.28 -4.25
N GLU A 64 -6.28 -23.60 -4.05
CA GLU A 64 -5.25 -24.36 -3.34
C GLU A 64 -3.88 -24.33 -4.02
N PHE A 65 -3.81 -24.10 -5.34
CA PHE A 65 -2.52 -24.06 -6.05
C PHE A 65 -1.59 -22.94 -5.56
N PHE A 66 -2.13 -21.87 -4.95
CA PHE A 66 -1.32 -20.83 -4.31
C PHE A 66 -0.63 -21.31 -3.03
N SER A 67 -1.11 -22.41 -2.44
CA SER A 67 -0.51 -23.01 -1.24
C SER A 67 0.71 -23.89 -1.54
N TYR A 68 0.95 -24.18 -2.82
CA TYR A 68 2.08 -25.02 -3.25
C TYR A 68 3.42 -24.31 -3.06
N VAL A 69 4.29 -24.93 -2.26
CA VAL A 69 5.66 -24.48 -2.02
C VAL A 69 6.65 -25.47 -2.63
N HIS A 70 7.58 -24.97 -3.43
CA HIS A 70 8.54 -25.83 -4.12
C HIS A 70 9.56 -26.47 -3.14
N PRO A 71 9.78 -27.80 -3.17
CA PRO A 71 10.57 -28.51 -2.16
C PRO A 71 12.04 -28.08 -2.02
N ARG A 72 12.67 -27.57 -3.09
CA ARG A 72 14.10 -27.19 -3.06
C ARG A 72 14.35 -25.72 -2.73
N THR A 73 13.42 -24.85 -3.11
CA THR A 73 13.57 -23.39 -2.98
C THR A 73 12.75 -22.85 -1.83
N HIS A 74 11.85 -23.65 -1.27
CA HIS A 74 10.93 -23.29 -0.19
C HIS A 74 10.14 -22.01 -0.51
N SER A 75 9.87 -21.77 -1.80
CA SER A 75 9.19 -20.59 -2.30
C SER A 75 7.86 -20.96 -2.96
N PRO A 76 6.79 -20.16 -2.76
CA PRO A 76 5.50 -20.35 -3.41
C PRO A 76 5.56 -19.86 -4.86
N ILE A 77 6.11 -20.68 -5.77
CA ILE A 77 6.37 -20.29 -7.16
C ILE A 77 5.10 -19.84 -7.89
N ALA A 78 3.97 -20.52 -7.67
CA ALA A 78 2.70 -20.16 -8.30
C ALA A 78 2.21 -18.76 -7.89
N ALA A 79 2.40 -18.39 -6.62
CA ALA A 79 2.07 -17.06 -6.11
C ALA A 79 2.96 -15.98 -6.75
N HIS A 80 4.27 -16.23 -6.90
CA HIS A 80 5.18 -15.29 -7.57
C HIS A 80 4.89 -15.13 -9.06
N LEU A 81 4.56 -16.23 -9.76
CA LEU A 81 4.21 -16.15 -11.19
C LEU A 81 2.90 -15.38 -11.40
N PHE A 82 1.93 -15.56 -10.51
CA PHE A 82 0.69 -14.80 -10.53
C PHE A 82 0.94 -13.31 -10.26
N ASP A 83 1.72 -12.99 -9.22
CA ASP A 83 2.12 -11.62 -8.90
C ASP A 83 2.83 -10.93 -10.08
N LEU A 84 3.78 -11.64 -10.72
CA LEU A 84 4.45 -11.16 -11.92
C LEU A 84 3.45 -10.92 -13.06
N ALA A 85 2.54 -11.86 -13.33
CA ALA A 85 1.55 -11.72 -14.40
C ALA A 85 0.62 -10.53 -14.17
N VAL A 86 0.15 -10.33 -12.93
CA VAL A 86 -0.67 -9.17 -12.54
C VAL A 86 0.13 -7.89 -12.71
N THR A 87 1.36 -7.84 -12.20
CA THR A 87 2.24 -6.66 -12.28
C THR A 87 2.52 -6.26 -13.73
N VAL A 88 2.88 -7.22 -14.59
CA VAL A 88 3.10 -6.98 -16.04
C VAL A 88 1.83 -6.47 -16.71
N THR A 89 0.67 -7.03 -16.36
CA THR A 89 -0.62 -6.58 -16.90
C THR A 89 -0.94 -5.15 -16.48
N LEU A 90 -0.74 -4.81 -15.20
CA LEU A 90 -0.94 -3.45 -14.70
C LEU A 90 0.05 -2.47 -15.34
N MET A 91 1.31 -2.86 -15.51
CA MET A 91 2.30 -2.06 -16.23
C MET A 91 1.92 -1.84 -17.69
N TYR A 92 1.42 -2.88 -18.37
CA TYR A 92 0.92 -2.76 -19.74
C TYR A 92 -0.24 -1.75 -19.82
N ILE A 93 -1.21 -1.84 -18.91
CA ILE A 93 -2.34 -0.91 -18.83
C ILE A 93 -1.83 0.51 -18.59
N LEU A 94 -0.90 0.68 -17.64
CA LEU A 94 -0.34 1.98 -17.28
C LEU A 94 0.45 2.63 -18.44
N ALA A 95 1.25 1.84 -19.17
CA ALA A 95 2.19 2.37 -20.15
C ALA A 95 1.60 2.48 -21.57
N LEU A 96 0.70 1.58 -21.96
CA LEU A 96 0.32 1.37 -23.36
C LEU A 96 -1.18 1.54 -23.63
N THR A 97 -1.99 1.88 -22.63
CA THR A 97 -3.45 2.04 -22.79
C THR A 97 -3.92 3.43 -22.37
N PRO A 98 -5.08 3.91 -22.87
CA PRO A 98 -5.64 5.20 -22.46
C PRO A 98 -6.15 5.21 -21.01
N PHE A 99 -6.14 4.06 -20.32
CA PHE A 99 -6.56 3.94 -18.92
C PHE A 99 -5.46 4.30 -17.91
N SER A 100 -4.30 4.76 -18.38
CA SER A 100 -3.16 5.09 -17.53
C SER A 100 -3.49 6.07 -16.41
N ALA A 101 -4.23 7.14 -16.69
CA ALA A 101 -4.60 8.14 -15.70
C ALA A 101 -5.49 7.56 -14.58
N ALA A 102 -6.52 6.78 -14.93
CA ALA A 102 -7.40 6.13 -13.97
C ALA A 102 -6.67 5.05 -13.14
N LEU A 103 -5.75 4.32 -13.79
CA LEU A 103 -4.95 3.33 -13.09
C LEU A 103 -3.94 3.99 -12.13
N SER A 104 -3.34 5.12 -12.49
CA SER A 104 -2.43 5.86 -11.60
C SER A 104 -3.10 6.30 -10.29
N TYR A 105 -4.35 6.75 -10.36
CA TYR A 105 -5.15 7.07 -9.17
C TYR A 105 -5.46 5.84 -8.31
N ALA A 106 -5.67 4.67 -8.94
CA ALA A 106 -5.91 3.43 -8.22
C ALA A 106 -4.62 2.84 -7.62
N ILE A 107 -3.44 3.04 -8.23
CA ILE A 107 -2.18 2.48 -7.71
C ILE A 107 -1.69 3.20 -6.44
N ASP A 108 -1.99 4.49 -6.30
CA ASP A 108 -1.64 5.32 -5.13
C ASP A 108 -2.45 4.96 -3.86
N LEU A 109 -3.29 3.93 -3.93
CA LEU A 109 -3.98 3.32 -2.80
C LEU A 109 -3.05 2.83 -1.69
N ASP A 110 -1.82 2.45 -2.02
CA ASP A 110 -0.87 1.90 -1.04
C ASP A 110 -0.57 2.89 0.08
N ALA A 111 -0.32 4.16 -0.27
CA ALA A 111 -0.10 5.25 0.65
C ALA A 111 -1.33 5.53 1.51
N LEU A 112 -2.53 5.48 0.92
CA LEU A 112 -3.80 5.65 1.65
C LEU A 112 -4.03 4.51 2.65
N ILE A 113 -3.81 3.26 2.23
CA ILE A 113 -3.97 2.09 3.08
C ILE A 113 -2.98 2.14 4.25
N LEU A 114 -1.71 2.43 3.97
CA LEU A 114 -0.69 2.59 5.00
C LEU A 114 -1.03 3.73 5.96
N LEU A 115 -1.51 4.86 5.44
CA LEU A 115 -1.87 6.00 6.27
C LEU A 115 -3.08 5.73 7.16
N VAL A 116 -4.17 5.22 6.58
CA VAL A 116 -5.46 5.05 7.27
C VAL A 116 -5.44 3.81 8.16
N PHE A 117 -5.12 2.64 7.59
CA PHE A 117 -5.23 1.37 8.30
C PHE A 117 -3.98 1.06 9.12
N THR A 118 -2.79 1.41 8.63
CA THR A 118 -1.56 1.07 9.37
C THR A 118 -1.19 2.15 10.37
N PHE A 119 -1.12 3.43 9.98
CA PHE A 119 -0.68 4.48 10.90
C PHE A 119 -1.81 4.98 11.79
N ILE A 120 -2.91 5.48 11.23
CA ILE A 120 -3.99 6.07 12.02
C ILE A 120 -4.67 5.01 12.91
N ALA A 121 -5.07 3.87 12.34
CA ALA A 121 -5.77 2.85 13.12
C ALA A 121 -4.88 2.21 14.20
N SER A 122 -3.59 1.95 13.94
CA SER A 122 -2.69 1.41 14.97
C SER A 122 -2.45 2.40 16.10
N VAL A 123 -2.27 3.69 15.78
CA VAL A 123 -2.12 4.77 16.77
C VAL A 123 -3.37 4.89 17.64
N LEU A 124 -4.56 4.86 17.02
CA LEU A 124 -5.83 4.88 17.74
C LEU A 124 -6.02 3.64 18.61
N LEU A 125 -5.72 2.45 18.08
CA LEU A 125 -5.82 1.20 18.81
C LEU A 125 -4.89 1.19 20.03
N ALA A 126 -3.62 1.58 19.81
CA ALA A 126 -2.63 1.68 20.87
C ALA A 126 -3.08 2.69 21.94
N LEU A 127 -3.61 3.85 21.55
CA LEU A 127 -4.14 4.86 22.47
C LEU A 127 -5.32 4.31 23.28
N VAL A 128 -6.27 3.62 22.65
CA VAL A 128 -7.44 3.03 23.31
C VAL A 128 -7.03 1.92 24.27
N MET A 129 -6.16 1.00 23.84
CA MET A 129 -5.63 -0.08 24.68
C MET A 129 -4.89 0.47 25.90
N TYR A 130 -4.15 1.56 25.70
CA TYR A 130 -3.43 2.25 26.77
C TYR A 130 -4.37 2.93 27.77
N ILE A 131 -5.35 3.72 27.29
CA ILE A 131 -6.34 4.40 28.15
C ILE A 131 -7.17 3.37 28.94
N ARG A 132 -7.52 2.24 28.31
CA ARG A 132 -8.25 1.13 28.95
C ARG A 132 -7.38 0.28 29.89
N GLY A 133 -6.08 0.55 29.98
CA GLY A 133 -5.17 -0.16 30.88
C GLY A 133 -4.85 -1.60 30.46
N VAL A 134 -5.09 -1.97 29.19
CA VAL A 134 -4.79 -3.30 28.64
C VAL A 134 -3.28 -3.50 28.53
N VAL A 135 -2.54 -2.44 28.20
CA VAL A 135 -1.07 -2.46 28.07
C VAL A 135 -0.44 -1.65 29.19
N LYS A 136 0.48 -2.26 29.94
CA LYS A 136 1.29 -1.57 30.96
C LYS A 136 2.58 -1.08 30.33
N LEU A 137 2.66 0.22 30.04
CA LEU A 137 3.89 0.88 29.63
C LEU A 137 4.54 1.57 30.83
N ASN A 138 5.85 1.39 31.01
CA ASN A 138 6.67 2.09 32.00
C ASN A 138 7.01 3.52 31.53
N ALA A 139 5.99 4.28 31.12
CA ALA A 139 6.14 5.63 30.59
C ALA A 139 5.21 6.62 31.31
N ASN A 140 5.59 7.89 31.33
CA ASN A 140 4.78 8.95 31.92
C ASN A 140 3.46 9.09 31.13
N ARG A 141 2.33 8.80 31.80
CA ARG A 141 1.03 8.68 31.14
C ARG A 141 0.56 9.93 30.37
N PRO A 142 0.50 11.12 30.99
CA PRO A 142 0.10 12.35 30.30
C PRO A 142 0.99 12.68 29.11
N LEU A 143 2.31 12.45 29.23
CA LEU A 143 3.26 12.71 28.15
C LEU A 143 2.99 11.80 26.95
N LEU A 144 2.81 10.49 27.18
CA LEU A 144 2.53 9.54 26.11
C LEU A 144 1.21 9.89 25.40
N THR A 145 0.15 10.19 26.15
CA THR A 145 -1.14 10.58 25.56
C THR A 145 -1.03 11.86 24.73
N ALA A 146 -0.26 12.85 25.19
CA ALA A 146 -0.05 14.09 24.46
C ALA A 146 0.72 13.86 23.15
N LEU A 147 1.81 13.07 23.20
CA LEU A 147 2.60 12.75 22.01
C LEU A 147 1.79 11.97 20.98
N THR A 148 1.00 10.98 21.42
CA THR A 148 0.13 10.19 20.54
C THR A 148 -0.96 11.08 19.92
N ALA A 149 -1.55 11.99 20.69
CA ALA A 149 -2.55 12.93 20.16
C ALA A 149 -1.94 13.89 19.13
N ILE A 150 -0.76 14.44 19.41
CA ILE A 150 -0.03 15.30 18.46
C ILE A 150 0.28 14.54 17.17
N TYR A 151 0.78 13.31 17.28
CA TYR A 151 1.08 12.48 16.13
C TYR A 151 -0.18 12.13 15.32
N LEU A 152 -1.29 11.82 15.99
CA LEU A 152 -2.57 11.60 15.33
C LEU A 152 -3.05 12.84 14.55
N VAL A 153 -2.95 14.04 15.16
CA VAL A 153 -3.30 15.29 14.48
C VAL A 153 -2.42 15.50 13.25
N PHE A 154 -1.12 15.24 13.35
CA PHE A 154 -0.20 15.29 12.22
C PHE A 154 -0.63 14.33 11.09
N LEU A 155 -0.96 13.07 11.42
CA LEU A 155 -1.43 12.09 10.43
C LEU A 155 -2.74 12.52 9.77
N LEU A 156 -3.68 13.11 10.52
CA LEU A 156 -4.94 13.61 9.98
C LEU A 156 -4.75 14.80 9.04
N VAL A 157 -3.85 15.73 9.39
CA VAL A 157 -3.48 16.84 8.51
C VAL A 157 -2.84 16.32 7.23
N PHE A 158 -1.93 15.35 7.36
CA PHE A 158 -1.31 14.71 6.19
C PHE A 158 -2.36 14.02 5.30
N ALA A 159 -3.30 13.27 5.88
CA ALA A 159 -4.40 12.64 5.15
C ALA A 159 -5.29 13.66 4.42
N TYR A 160 -5.57 14.80 5.04
CA TYR A 160 -6.35 15.86 4.42
C TYR A 160 -5.66 16.43 3.17
N TYR A 161 -4.38 16.77 3.25
CA TYR A 161 -3.64 17.30 2.10
C TYR A 161 -3.47 16.26 1.00
N TRP A 162 -3.24 15.00 1.39
CA TRP A 162 -3.13 13.90 0.44
C TRP A 162 -4.43 13.72 -0.37
N LEU A 163 -5.59 13.69 0.30
CA LEU A 163 -6.89 13.54 -0.36
C LEU A 163 -7.30 14.78 -1.18
N THR A 164 -7.05 15.98 -0.67
CA THR A 164 -7.56 17.21 -1.30
C THR A 164 -6.64 17.75 -2.37
N GLN A 165 -5.35 17.40 -2.35
CA GLN A 165 -4.35 17.94 -3.26
C GLN A 165 -3.54 16.87 -4.04
N PRO A 166 -4.19 15.87 -4.67
CA PRO A 166 -3.50 14.82 -5.43
C PRO A 166 -2.63 15.35 -6.59
N GLN A 167 -2.98 16.52 -7.13
CA GLN A 167 -2.29 17.11 -8.28
C GLN A 167 -0.82 17.46 -8.00
N TYR A 168 -0.42 17.72 -6.76
CA TYR A 168 0.97 18.12 -6.47
C TYR A 168 1.95 16.96 -6.51
N TYR A 169 1.48 15.73 -6.28
CA TYR A 169 2.38 14.58 -6.14
C TYR A 169 2.11 13.50 -7.20
N LEU A 170 0.89 13.41 -7.76
CA LEU A 170 0.61 12.58 -8.93
C LEU A 170 0.82 13.32 -10.26
N SER A 171 0.88 14.66 -10.25
CA SER A 171 0.88 15.49 -11.46
C SER A 171 -0.33 15.25 -12.38
N ILE A 172 -1.45 14.76 -11.82
CA ILE A 172 -2.70 14.52 -12.54
C ILE A 172 -3.77 15.50 -12.03
N THR A 173 -4.43 16.20 -12.95
CA THR A 173 -5.55 17.10 -12.65
C THR A 173 -6.85 16.30 -12.52
N GLY A 174 -7.15 15.78 -11.33
CA GLY A 174 -8.39 15.03 -11.08
C GLY A 174 -9.03 15.41 -9.76
N ASN A 175 -10.32 15.12 -9.68
CA ASN A 175 -11.15 15.44 -8.54
C ASN A 175 -10.84 14.47 -7.37
N PRO A 176 -10.71 14.93 -6.11
CA PRO A 176 -10.60 14.05 -4.93
C PRO A 176 -11.64 12.91 -4.88
N ILE A 177 -12.85 13.15 -5.39
CA ILE A 177 -13.91 12.14 -5.47
C ILE A 177 -13.55 11.03 -6.45
N GLN A 178 -12.88 11.36 -7.55
CA GLN A 178 -12.42 10.39 -8.54
C GLN A 178 -11.32 9.50 -7.95
N LEU A 179 -10.36 10.08 -7.23
CA LEU A 179 -9.33 9.34 -6.49
C LEU A 179 -9.97 8.31 -5.55
N LEU A 180 -10.94 8.74 -4.74
CA LEU A 180 -11.65 7.85 -3.82
C LEU A 180 -12.47 6.77 -4.54
N ALA A 181 -13.14 7.10 -5.63
CA ALA A 181 -13.96 6.16 -6.39
C ALA A 181 -13.11 5.08 -7.06
N GLU A 182 -12.01 5.46 -7.70
CA GLU A 182 -11.08 4.55 -8.37
C GLU A 182 -10.32 3.70 -7.33
N SER A 183 -9.95 4.30 -6.20
CA SER A 183 -9.41 3.62 -5.03
C SER A 183 -10.37 2.57 -4.43
N ALA A 184 -11.67 2.88 -4.37
CA ALA A 184 -12.67 1.97 -3.82
C ALA A 184 -12.78 0.67 -4.62
N VAL A 185 -12.42 0.66 -5.91
CA VAL A 185 -12.52 -0.51 -6.78
C VAL A 185 -11.74 -1.70 -6.22
N ILE A 186 -10.54 -1.49 -5.65
CA ILE A 186 -9.72 -2.58 -5.11
C ILE A 186 -10.35 -3.16 -3.84
N PHE A 187 -10.88 -2.31 -2.94
CA PHE A 187 -11.59 -2.78 -1.75
C PHE A 187 -12.84 -3.57 -2.10
N VAL A 188 -13.62 -3.07 -3.08
CA VAL A 188 -14.79 -3.77 -3.59
C VAL A 188 -14.39 -5.09 -4.22
N ALA A 189 -13.31 -5.13 -5.01
CA ALA A 189 -12.79 -6.37 -5.60
C ALA A 189 -12.40 -7.39 -4.52
N GLY A 190 -11.71 -6.96 -3.46
CA GLY A 190 -11.37 -7.81 -2.32
C GLY A 190 -12.61 -8.37 -1.60
N LEU A 191 -13.59 -7.51 -1.33
CA LEU A 191 -14.86 -7.91 -0.71
C LEU A 191 -15.63 -8.91 -1.60
N LEU A 192 -15.64 -8.68 -2.92
CA LEU A 192 -16.26 -9.58 -3.88
C LEU A 192 -15.57 -10.94 -3.93
N VAL A 193 -14.23 -10.99 -3.91
CA VAL A 193 -13.46 -12.24 -3.84
C VAL A 193 -13.84 -13.03 -2.58
N PHE A 194 -13.89 -12.36 -1.43
CA PHE A 194 -14.27 -13.00 -0.17
C PHE A 194 -15.73 -13.49 -0.17
N ALA A 195 -16.67 -12.67 -0.67
CA ALA A 195 -18.07 -13.03 -0.75
C ALA A 195 -18.31 -14.22 -1.69
N LEU A 196 -17.64 -14.22 -2.85
CA LEU A 196 -17.70 -15.31 -3.81
C LEU A 196 -17.12 -16.60 -3.22
N ALA A 197 -15.96 -16.52 -2.57
CA ALA A 197 -15.37 -17.66 -1.88
C ALA A 197 -16.33 -18.20 -0.81
N SER A 198 -16.89 -17.33 0.04
CA SER A 198 -17.87 -17.69 1.09
C SER A 198 -19.09 -18.41 0.51
N TYR A 199 -19.61 -17.92 -0.62
CA TYR A 199 -20.74 -18.53 -1.30
C TYR A 199 -20.40 -19.93 -1.85
N ILE A 200 -19.29 -20.06 -2.58
CA ILE A 200 -18.86 -21.34 -3.19
C ILE A 200 -18.57 -22.37 -2.09
N ARG A 201 -17.81 -22.00 -1.06
CA ARG A 201 -17.42 -22.91 0.03
C ARG A 201 -18.60 -23.30 0.91
N GLY A 202 -19.52 -22.38 1.17
CA GLY A 202 -20.79 -22.69 1.84
C GLY A 202 -21.62 -23.74 1.09
N ARG A 203 -21.65 -23.68 -0.25
CA ARG A 203 -22.30 -24.70 -1.09
C ARG A 203 -21.59 -26.06 -1.08
N GLN A 204 -20.29 -26.08 -0.80
CA GLN A 204 -19.47 -27.29 -0.66
C GLN A 204 -19.56 -27.91 0.74
N GLY A 205 -20.34 -27.33 1.66
CA GLY A 205 -20.46 -27.80 3.05
C GLY A 205 -19.27 -27.42 3.93
N ILE A 206 -18.45 -26.46 3.50
CA ILE A 206 -17.26 -25.99 4.21
C ILE A 206 -17.43 -24.47 4.45
N PRO A 207 -18.27 -24.05 5.40
CA PRO A 207 -18.47 -22.62 5.63
C PRO A 207 -17.17 -21.98 6.12
N LEU A 208 -16.75 -20.90 5.46
CA LEU A 208 -15.53 -20.16 5.79
C LEU A 208 -15.54 -19.56 7.20
N SER A 209 -16.72 -19.34 7.78
CA SER A 209 -16.85 -18.85 9.16
C SER A 209 -16.21 -19.79 10.19
N LEU A 210 -16.24 -21.11 9.94
CA LEU A 210 -15.66 -22.09 10.85
C LEU A 210 -14.13 -22.04 10.87
N VAL A 211 -13.49 -21.59 9.79
CA VAL A 211 -12.01 -21.46 9.71
C VAL A 211 -11.48 -20.44 10.71
N TYR A 212 -12.31 -19.46 11.07
CA TYR A 212 -11.93 -18.36 11.97
C TYR A 212 -12.49 -18.50 13.40
N GLU A 213 -13.26 -19.56 13.67
CA GLU A 213 -13.86 -19.80 14.99
C GLU A 213 -12.88 -20.46 15.97
N GLU A 214 -11.94 -21.26 15.48
CA GLU A 214 -10.94 -21.92 16.32
C GLU A 214 -9.60 -21.20 16.21
N ILE A 215 -9.14 -20.61 17.32
CA ILE A 215 -7.74 -20.22 17.45
C ILE A 215 -6.94 -21.54 17.46
N PRO A 216 -5.94 -21.72 16.57
CA PRO A 216 -5.15 -22.94 16.56
C PRO A 216 -4.60 -23.22 17.96
N PRO A 217 -4.86 -24.39 18.57
CA PRO A 217 -4.19 -24.76 19.79
C PRO A 217 -2.69 -24.86 19.50
N GLU A 218 -1.88 -24.18 20.32
CA GLU A 218 -0.41 -24.26 20.26
C GLU A 218 0.11 -25.70 20.39
#